data_AF-A0A024UDV8-F1
#
_entry.id   AF-A0A024UDV8-F1
#
_cell.length_a   1.000
_cell.length_b   1.000
_cell.length_c   1.000
_cell.angle_alpha   90.00
_cell.angle_beta   90.00
_cell.angle_gamma   90.00
#
_symmetry.space_group_name_H-M   'P 1'
#
loop_
_entity.id
_entity.type
_entity.pdbx_description
1 polymer ?
#
loop_
_entity_poly.entity_id
_entity_poly.type
_entity_poly.pdbx_seq_one_letter_code
_entity_poly.pdbx_strand_id
1 'polypeptide(L)'
;MRRRSTNNGGGAHGVLTRSRKKLMELQGYLAKERVIDDVELDEYINRLDEKIDAMHDVMTWGDHDDDSGVTDDDDSDSDEDSDYNPNRSSKATSSRPGFVSHVFWSSVGPGLVLPVLYHRWSYSSYPLSSSSVFSYLAKVFVNWASVVLLVCLSFAGVCHTRQFLQGSLFKVPSEAQTCAFHIWHTLLNCVDKYGRECYTTSDCQFPLGQVVGALVGLALVARFYLRRVQIVLAALFLVHHGLQQWTTHLSVILDTAATFHARSIVHIASIDPTFAYMNEPIHILLDGHNLHEGMLVGWVPYWSCSREAAVLSDCPVDLVAPMKHGGVTQTFPAVDEYTVCVDKSATAPAALSSPTPSFACFPEVRLKVKHAQSNPGWSLHHQ
;
A
#
# COMPACT_ATOMS: atom_id res chain seq x y z
N MET A 1 23.23 -57.81 5.04
CA MET A 1 22.66 -57.51 3.70
C MET A 1 21.21 -57.05 3.84
N ARG A 2 20.94 -55.75 3.72
CA ARG A 2 19.85 -55.15 2.90
C ARG A 2 19.87 -53.64 3.09
N ARG A 3 20.06 -52.92 1.99
CA ARG A 3 20.03 -51.45 1.84
C ARG A 3 18.60 -50.99 1.49
N ARG A 4 18.23 -49.80 1.97
CA ARG A 4 17.34 -48.76 1.38
C ARG A 4 17.71 -47.49 2.18
N SER A 5 18.25 -46.37 1.69
CA SER A 5 18.08 -45.56 0.47
C SER A 5 16.67 -44.98 0.30
N THR A 6 16.49 -43.72 0.67
CA THR A 6 15.72 -42.62 0.02
C THR A 6 16.02 -41.33 0.81
N ASN A 7 16.70 -40.38 0.16
CA ASN A 7 16.19 -39.10 -0.39
C ASN A 7 15.77 -38.07 0.68
N ASN A 8 16.48 -36.96 0.84
CA ASN A 8 16.43 -35.73 0.02
C ASN A 8 15.04 -35.10 -0.06
N GLY A 9 14.86 -34.02 0.70
CA GLY A 9 13.80 -33.02 0.55
C GLY A 9 14.25 -31.74 1.24
N GLY A 10 14.75 -30.78 0.45
CA GLY A 10 15.31 -29.53 0.94
C GLY A 10 14.28 -28.63 1.58
N GLY A 11 14.49 -28.32 2.85
CA GLY A 11 13.95 -27.15 3.52
C GLY A 11 15.09 -26.56 4.34
N ALA A 12 15.57 -25.38 3.95
CA ALA A 12 16.61 -24.67 4.68
C ALA A 12 16.05 -24.16 6.02
N HIS A 13 15.92 -25.08 6.99
CA HIS A 13 15.73 -24.72 8.37
C HIS A 13 17.06 -24.18 8.89
N GLY A 14 17.08 -22.88 9.19
CA GLY A 14 18.20 -22.25 9.86
C GLY A 14 18.56 -23.05 11.10
N VAL A 15 19.83 -23.47 11.18
CA VAL A 15 20.38 -24.17 12.33
C VAL A 15 20.33 -23.21 13.51
N LEU A 16 19.27 -23.33 14.33
CA LEU A 16 19.19 -22.67 15.62
C LEU A 16 20.32 -23.24 16.48
N THR A 17 21.33 -22.40 16.76
CA THR A 17 22.40 -22.76 17.67
C THR A 17 21.79 -23.17 19.02
N ARG A 18 22.32 -24.25 19.60
CA ARG A 18 21.83 -24.91 20.82
C ARG A 18 21.61 -23.96 22.01
N SER A 19 22.29 -22.81 22.00
CA SER A 19 22.14 -21.69 22.95
C SER A 19 20.77 -21.01 22.85
N ARG A 20 20.30 -20.68 21.64
CA ARG A 20 19.07 -19.91 21.42
C ARG A 20 17.81 -20.73 21.71
N LYS A 21 17.84 -22.04 21.43
CA LYS A 21 16.74 -22.95 21.78
C LYS A 21 16.52 -23.00 23.30
N LYS A 22 17.60 -23.08 24.08
CA LYS A 22 17.54 -23.15 25.54
C LYS A 22 17.05 -21.85 26.18
N LEU A 23 17.36 -20.71 25.55
CA LEU A 23 16.94 -19.38 26.01
C LEU A 23 15.45 -19.12 25.70
N MET A 24 14.94 -19.60 24.56
CA MET A 24 13.50 -19.54 24.25
C MET A 24 12.65 -20.49 25.09
N GLU A 25 13.21 -21.62 25.53
CA GLU A 25 12.58 -22.53 26.51
C GLU A 25 12.48 -21.90 27.91
N LEU A 26 13.54 -21.20 28.36
CA LEU A 26 13.57 -20.52 29.66
C LEU A 26 12.64 -19.29 29.72
N GLN A 27 12.41 -18.63 28.59
CA GLN A 27 11.56 -17.44 28.52
C GLN A 27 10.09 -17.74 28.20
N GLY A 28 9.71 -19.03 28.09
CA GLY A 28 8.32 -19.44 27.88
C GLY A 28 7.74 -19.13 26.49
N TYR A 29 8.59 -18.75 25.52
CA TYR A 29 8.17 -18.41 24.15
C TYR A 29 7.98 -19.62 23.24
N LEU A 30 8.59 -20.75 23.59
CA LEU A 30 8.18 -22.03 23.00
C LEU A 30 6.98 -22.53 23.80
N ALA A 31 5.80 -22.44 23.18
CA ALA A 31 4.66 -23.24 23.60
C ALA A 31 5.19 -24.67 23.76
N LYS A 32 5.13 -25.20 24.99
CA LYS A 32 5.36 -26.61 25.27
C LYS A 32 4.60 -27.36 24.18
N GLU A 33 5.31 -28.01 23.26
CA GLU A 33 4.71 -28.82 22.20
C GLU A 33 3.70 -29.71 22.91
N ARG A 34 2.41 -29.34 22.82
CA ARG A 34 1.39 -30.35 22.93
C ARG A 34 1.68 -31.18 21.70
N VAL A 35 2.26 -32.35 21.95
CA VAL A 35 2.12 -33.49 21.07
C VAL A 35 0.60 -33.68 20.99
N ILE A 36 -0.01 -32.99 20.03
CA ILE A 36 -1.37 -33.25 19.60
C ILE A 36 -1.24 -34.64 19.01
N ASP A 37 -1.91 -35.60 19.65
CA ASP A 37 -1.93 -36.98 19.19
C ASP A 37 -2.36 -36.97 17.72
N ASP A 38 -1.66 -37.71 16.85
CA ASP A 38 -1.89 -37.68 15.40
C ASP A 38 -3.38 -37.94 15.06
N VAL A 39 -4.08 -38.65 15.96
CA VAL A 39 -5.53 -38.92 15.93
C VAL A 39 -6.38 -37.65 16.03
N GLU A 40 -6.02 -36.68 16.87
CA GLU A 40 -6.78 -35.42 17.05
C GLU A 40 -6.57 -34.48 15.85
N LEU A 41 -5.40 -34.55 15.20
CA LEU A 41 -5.12 -33.81 13.97
C LEU A 41 -5.91 -34.37 12.78
N ASP A 42 -5.98 -35.70 12.65
CA ASP A 42 -6.78 -36.35 11.61
C ASP A 42 -8.29 -36.08 11.79
N GLU A 43 -8.79 -36.04 13.03
CA GLU A 43 -10.19 -35.70 13.31
C GLU A 43 -10.50 -34.22 12.96
N TYR A 44 -9.53 -33.33 13.16
CA TYR A 44 -9.65 -31.93 12.78
C TYR A 44 -9.67 -31.74 11.26
N ILE A 45 -8.83 -32.47 10.53
CA ILE A 45 -8.78 -32.44 9.06
C ILE A 45 -10.11 -32.94 8.48
N ASN A 46 -10.64 -34.06 8.98
CA ASN A 46 -11.93 -34.59 8.52
C ASN A 46 -13.11 -33.61 8.73
N ARG A 47 -13.13 -32.85 9.85
CA ARG A 47 -14.17 -31.82 10.06
C ARG A 47 -14.05 -30.63 9.12
N LEU A 48 -12.84 -30.33 8.64
CA LEU A 48 -12.62 -29.26 7.67
C LEU A 48 -13.09 -29.67 6.28
N ASP A 49 -12.83 -30.91 5.87
CA ASP A 49 -13.29 -31.45 4.59
C ASP A 49 -14.83 -31.54 4.52
N GLU A 50 -15.49 -32.03 5.58
CA GLU A 50 -16.97 -32.01 5.66
C GLU A 50 -17.56 -30.59 5.51
N LYS A 51 -16.86 -29.58 6.03
CA LYS A 51 -17.31 -28.19 5.96
C LYS A 51 -17.13 -27.60 4.55
N ILE A 52 -16.11 -28.04 3.82
CA ILE A 52 -15.87 -27.62 2.42
C ILE A 52 -16.94 -28.25 1.52
N ASP A 53 -17.24 -29.53 1.70
CA ASP A 53 -18.26 -30.23 0.91
C ASP A 53 -19.66 -29.64 1.15
N ALA A 54 -20.01 -29.34 2.40
CA ALA A 54 -21.27 -28.67 2.73
C ALA A 54 -21.39 -27.26 2.13
N MET A 55 -20.27 -26.56 1.92
CA MET A 55 -20.26 -25.24 1.29
C MET A 55 -20.33 -25.33 -0.24
N HIS A 56 -19.76 -26.38 -0.83
CA HIS A 56 -19.77 -26.57 -2.27
C HIS A 56 -21.17 -26.87 -2.80
N ASP A 57 -21.95 -27.65 -2.05
CA ASP A 57 -23.32 -28.05 -2.43
C ASP A 57 -24.33 -26.88 -2.38
N VAL A 58 -24.01 -25.83 -1.62
CA VAL A 58 -24.82 -24.60 -1.52
C VAL A 58 -24.55 -23.63 -2.69
N MET A 59 -23.40 -23.72 -3.36
CA MET A 59 -23.07 -22.84 -4.49
C MET A 59 -23.57 -23.35 -5.85
N THR A 60 -24.07 -24.58 -5.95
CA THR A 60 -24.48 -25.20 -7.22
C THR A 60 -25.92 -24.87 -7.67
N TRP A 61 -26.65 -24.02 -6.94
CA TRP A 61 -28.05 -23.66 -7.22
C TRP A 61 -28.24 -22.33 -7.99
N GLY A 62 -27.43 -22.07 -9.03
CA GLY A 62 -27.43 -20.76 -9.69
C GLY A 62 -27.18 -20.67 -11.19
N ASP A 63 -26.98 -21.78 -11.91
CA ASP A 63 -26.85 -21.76 -13.38
C ASP A 63 -28.13 -22.32 -14.04
N HIS A 64 -29.19 -21.52 -13.97
CA HIS A 64 -30.27 -21.52 -14.95
C HIS A 64 -30.37 -20.11 -15.46
N ASP A 65 -29.90 -19.87 -16.69
CA ASP A 65 -30.52 -18.93 -17.63
C ASP A 65 -29.85 -19.07 -19.02
N ASP A 66 -30.65 -19.60 -19.94
CA ASP A 66 -30.88 -19.09 -21.30
C ASP A 66 -29.76 -19.15 -22.36
N ASP A 67 -29.63 -20.34 -22.94
CA ASP A 67 -29.28 -20.53 -24.36
C ASP A 67 -30.30 -19.80 -25.26
N SER A 68 -30.01 -18.56 -25.63
CA SER A 68 -30.69 -17.87 -26.73
C SER A 68 -30.00 -18.22 -28.03
N GLY A 69 -30.58 -19.22 -28.71
CA GLY A 69 -30.20 -19.66 -30.04
C GLY A 69 -30.23 -18.52 -31.05
N VAL A 70 -29.11 -18.39 -31.75
CA VAL A 70 -28.96 -17.68 -33.01
C VAL A 70 -29.74 -18.45 -34.08
N THR A 71 -30.70 -17.80 -34.72
CA THR A 71 -31.18 -18.18 -36.05
C THR A 71 -31.22 -16.93 -36.91
N ASP A 72 -30.28 -16.90 -37.86
CA ASP A 72 -30.20 -16.00 -38.99
C ASP A 72 -31.37 -16.21 -39.97
N ASP A 73 -31.62 -15.15 -40.74
CA ASP A 73 -32.19 -15.12 -42.10
C ASP A 73 -33.58 -15.74 -42.37
N ASP A 74 -34.56 -14.86 -42.59
CA ASP A 74 -35.46 -15.06 -43.75
C ASP A 74 -36.02 -13.72 -44.24
N ASP A 75 -35.60 -13.34 -45.45
CA ASP A 75 -36.19 -12.28 -46.26
C ASP A 75 -37.53 -12.77 -46.81
N SER A 76 -38.62 -12.09 -46.47
CA SER A 76 -39.88 -12.24 -47.20
C SER A 76 -40.62 -10.92 -47.29
N ASP A 77 -40.48 -10.32 -48.46
CA ASP A 77 -41.38 -9.33 -49.02
C ASP A 77 -42.79 -9.92 -49.09
N SER A 78 -43.74 -9.32 -48.38
CA SER A 78 -45.17 -9.58 -48.59
C SER A 78 -45.95 -8.32 -48.26
N ASP A 79 -46.36 -7.68 -49.35
CA ASP A 79 -47.36 -6.62 -49.41
C ASP A 79 -48.73 -7.10 -48.89
N GLU A 80 -49.57 -6.13 -48.51
CA GLU A 80 -51.03 -6.23 -48.42
C GLU A 80 -51.62 -7.19 -47.36
N ASP A 81 -52.05 -6.65 -46.21
CA ASP A 81 -53.47 -6.29 -46.05
C ASP A 81 -53.80 -5.81 -44.64
N SER A 82 -54.73 -4.86 -44.62
CA SER A 82 -55.22 -4.10 -43.48
C SER A 82 -56.09 -4.93 -42.54
N ASP A 83 -55.52 -5.46 -41.46
CA ASP A 83 -56.28 -5.83 -40.27
C ASP A 83 -56.02 -4.84 -39.13
N TYR A 84 -56.98 -3.93 -38.95
CA TYR A 84 -57.03 -2.99 -37.85
C TYR A 84 -57.25 -3.76 -36.54
N ASN A 85 -56.14 -4.12 -35.87
CA ASN A 85 -56.17 -4.72 -34.55
C ASN A 85 -56.19 -3.61 -33.49
N PRO A 86 -57.34 -3.28 -32.86
CA PRO A 86 -57.43 -2.25 -31.82
C PRO A 86 -56.67 -2.61 -30.53
N ASN A 87 -56.12 -3.84 -30.44
CA ASN A 87 -55.25 -4.28 -29.35
C ASN A 87 -53.76 -4.04 -29.62
N ARG A 88 -53.37 -3.33 -30.68
CA ARG A 88 -52.13 -2.54 -30.64
C ARG A 88 -52.35 -1.40 -29.65
N SER A 89 -52.36 -1.76 -28.35
CA SER A 89 -51.99 -0.86 -27.27
C SER A 89 -50.79 -0.10 -27.81
N SER A 90 -50.98 1.20 -28.01
CA SER A 90 -49.90 2.12 -28.26
C SER A 90 -48.85 1.74 -27.24
N LYS A 91 -47.77 1.08 -27.67
CA LYS A 91 -46.57 0.88 -26.87
C LYS A 91 -46.16 2.31 -26.59
N ALA A 92 -46.69 2.87 -25.50
CA ALA A 92 -46.40 4.19 -25.04
C ALA A 92 -44.89 4.15 -24.95
N THR A 93 -44.26 4.84 -25.90
CA THR A 93 -42.82 4.97 -25.98
C THR A 93 -42.49 5.70 -24.71
N SER A 94 -42.22 4.91 -23.66
CA SER A 94 -41.92 5.35 -22.32
C SER A 94 -40.79 6.35 -22.50
N SER A 95 -41.16 7.63 -22.43
CA SER A 95 -40.24 8.71 -22.70
C SER A 95 -39.20 8.60 -21.60
N ARG A 96 -38.01 8.12 -21.96
CA ARG A 96 -36.94 7.95 -20.99
C ARG A 96 -36.75 9.31 -20.29
N PRO A 97 -36.82 9.38 -18.96
CA PRO A 97 -36.67 10.64 -18.26
C PRO A 97 -35.35 11.30 -18.67
N GLY A 98 -35.42 12.58 -19.05
CA GLY A 98 -34.24 13.35 -19.46
C GLY A 98 -33.26 13.58 -18.31
N PHE A 99 -32.05 14.04 -18.63
CA PHE A 99 -30.98 14.33 -17.65
C PHE A 99 -31.45 15.17 -16.47
N VAL A 100 -32.19 16.26 -16.74
CA VAL A 100 -32.69 17.18 -15.71
C VAL A 100 -33.60 16.45 -14.72
N SER A 101 -34.45 15.53 -15.21
CA SER A 101 -35.31 14.71 -14.36
C SER A 101 -34.47 13.78 -13.48
N HIS A 102 -33.45 13.12 -14.04
CA HIS A 102 -32.56 12.24 -13.28
C HIS A 102 -31.82 12.98 -12.17
N VAL A 103 -31.25 14.15 -12.46
CA VAL A 103 -30.52 14.97 -11.48
C VAL A 103 -31.48 15.53 -10.43
N PHE A 104 -32.63 16.05 -10.86
CA PHE A 104 -33.64 16.60 -9.95
C PHE A 104 -34.15 15.55 -8.96
N TRP A 105 -34.58 14.39 -9.45
CA TRP A 105 -35.09 13.33 -8.57
C TRP A 105 -33.98 12.71 -7.72
N SER A 106 -32.75 12.62 -8.21
CA SER A 106 -31.63 12.12 -7.39
C SER A 106 -31.17 13.11 -6.32
N SER A 107 -31.29 14.43 -6.55
CA SER A 107 -30.81 15.45 -5.62
C SER A 107 -31.87 15.88 -4.62
N VAL A 108 -33.08 16.15 -5.11
CA VAL A 108 -34.18 16.73 -4.33
C VAL A 108 -35.10 15.64 -3.79
N GLY A 109 -35.26 14.54 -4.53
CA GLY A 109 -36.21 13.49 -4.19
C GLY A 109 -35.97 12.82 -2.82
N PRO A 110 -34.73 12.53 -2.37
CA PRO A 110 -34.49 11.98 -1.03
C PRO A 110 -34.98 12.89 0.12
N GLY A 111 -34.93 14.22 -0.07
CA GLY A 111 -35.40 15.19 0.92
C GLY A 111 -36.92 15.45 0.86
N LEU A 112 -37.58 15.04 -0.23
CA LEU A 112 -38.99 15.32 -0.49
C LEU A 112 -39.85 14.04 -0.43
N VAL A 113 -40.00 13.49 0.77
CA VAL A 113 -40.80 12.27 1.01
C VAL A 113 -42.22 12.39 0.47
N LEU A 114 -42.89 13.53 0.71
CA LEU A 114 -44.28 13.75 0.29
C LEU A 114 -44.46 13.77 -1.25
N PRO A 115 -43.67 14.55 -2.02
CA PRO A 115 -43.68 14.48 -3.49
C PRO A 115 -43.35 13.11 -4.07
N VAL A 116 -42.44 12.34 -3.45
CA VAL A 116 -42.10 10.99 -3.92
C VAL A 116 -43.26 10.01 -3.72
N LEU A 117 -43.96 10.09 -2.58
CA LEU A 117 -45.16 9.29 -2.32
C LEU A 117 -46.32 9.69 -3.24
N TYR A 118 -46.50 10.98 -3.49
CA TYR A 118 -47.49 11.48 -4.44
C TYR A 118 -47.21 10.96 -5.86
N HIS A 119 -45.96 11.03 -6.32
CA HIS A 119 -45.55 10.48 -7.61
C HIS A 119 -45.82 8.98 -7.70
N ARG A 120 -45.51 8.20 -6.64
CA ARG A 120 -45.84 6.77 -6.60
C ARG A 120 -47.33 6.53 -6.73
N TRP A 121 -48.15 7.34 -6.06
CA TRP A 121 -49.60 7.20 -6.09
C TRP A 121 -50.17 7.49 -7.49
N SER A 122 -49.65 8.50 -8.18
CA SER A 122 -50.12 8.88 -9.53
C SER A 122 -49.63 7.97 -10.65
N TYR A 123 -48.39 7.45 -10.57
CA TYR A 123 -47.74 6.71 -11.67
C TYR A 123 -47.47 5.24 -11.35
N SER A 124 -47.97 4.72 -10.23
CA SER A 124 -47.76 3.34 -9.71
C SER A 124 -46.29 2.93 -9.54
N SER A 125 -45.34 3.85 -9.76
CA SER A 125 -43.90 3.63 -9.75
C SER A 125 -43.20 4.80 -9.08
N TYR A 126 -42.09 4.51 -8.40
CA TYR A 126 -41.24 5.55 -7.84
C TYR A 126 -40.53 6.30 -8.98
N PRO A 127 -40.08 7.54 -8.72
CA PRO A 127 -39.21 8.27 -9.63
C PRO A 127 -38.03 7.39 -10.10
N LEU A 128 -37.47 7.73 -11.27
CA LEU A 128 -36.42 6.94 -11.93
C LEU A 128 -36.88 5.53 -12.33
N SER A 129 -38.19 5.32 -12.50
CA SER A 129 -38.81 4.05 -12.90
C SER A 129 -38.42 2.91 -11.96
N SER A 130 -38.58 3.11 -10.65
CA SER A 130 -38.16 2.15 -9.63
C SER A 130 -39.38 1.45 -9.03
N SER A 131 -39.29 0.13 -8.82
CA SER A 131 -40.38 -0.69 -8.28
C SER A 131 -40.49 -0.60 -6.75
N SER A 132 -39.40 -0.25 -6.06
CA SER A 132 -39.33 -0.16 -4.60
C SER A 132 -38.56 1.08 -4.13
N VAL A 133 -38.80 1.49 -2.87
CA VAL A 133 -38.05 2.59 -2.22
C VAL A 133 -36.56 2.27 -2.17
N PHE A 134 -36.20 1.03 -1.83
CA PHE A 134 -34.80 0.59 -1.78
C PHE A 134 -34.13 0.66 -3.14
N SER A 135 -34.82 0.21 -4.21
CA SER A 135 -34.31 0.33 -5.58
C SER A 135 -34.13 1.79 -5.99
N TYR A 136 -35.06 2.66 -5.59
CA TYR A 136 -34.94 4.10 -5.80
C TYR A 136 -33.72 4.68 -5.08
N LEU A 137 -33.56 4.43 -3.77
CA LEU A 137 -32.41 4.91 -2.99
C LEU A 137 -31.08 4.36 -3.51
N ALA A 138 -31.03 3.10 -3.93
CA ALA A 138 -29.84 2.52 -4.56
C ALA A 138 -29.49 3.24 -5.87
N LYS A 139 -30.47 3.53 -6.74
CA LYS A 139 -30.24 4.32 -7.96
C LYS A 139 -29.77 5.75 -7.66
N VAL A 140 -30.35 6.39 -6.65
CA VAL A 140 -29.92 7.72 -6.18
C VAL A 140 -28.45 7.66 -5.74
N PHE A 141 -28.09 6.68 -4.90
CA PHE A 141 -26.73 6.50 -4.43
C PHE A 141 -25.75 6.27 -5.58
N VAL A 142 -26.07 5.37 -6.51
CA VAL A 142 -25.23 5.09 -7.70
C VAL A 142 -25.08 6.33 -8.58
N ASN A 143 -26.15 7.10 -8.79
CA ASN A 143 -26.08 8.34 -9.56
C ASN A 143 -25.15 9.35 -8.90
N TRP A 144 -25.28 9.57 -7.59
CA TRP A 144 -24.43 10.49 -6.85
C TRP A 144 -22.99 10.04 -6.76
N ALA A 145 -22.75 8.77 -6.41
CA ALA A 145 -21.41 8.20 -6.34
C ALA A 145 -20.67 8.38 -7.66
N SER A 146 -21.39 8.17 -8.76
CA SER A 146 -20.79 8.31 -10.08
C SER A 146 -20.61 9.76 -10.52
N VAL A 147 -21.52 10.68 -10.18
CA VAL A 147 -21.32 12.12 -10.43
C VAL A 147 -20.11 12.61 -9.64
N VAL A 148 -19.99 12.24 -8.36
CA VAL A 148 -18.83 12.56 -7.52
C VAL A 148 -17.56 11.99 -8.13
N LEU A 149 -17.56 10.72 -8.52
CA LEU A 149 -16.41 10.06 -9.14
C LEU A 149 -16.01 10.77 -10.44
N LEU A 150 -16.97 11.15 -11.27
CA LEU A 150 -16.72 11.82 -12.54
C LEU A 150 -16.19 13.25 -12.33
N VAL A 151 -16.73 13.98 -11.35
CA VAL A 151 -16.19 15.28 -10.93
C VAL A 151 -14.77 15.13 -10.42
N CYS A 152 -14.48 14.14 -9.58
CA CYS A 152 -13.13 13.86 -9.08
C CYS A 152 -12.18 13.48 -10.22
N LEU A 153 -12.58 12.62 -11.17
CA LEU A 153 -11.78 12.25 -12.34
C LEU A 153 -11.50 13.46 -13.24
N SER A 154 -12.52 14.27 -13.50
CA SER A 154 -12.39 15.48 -14.32
C SER A 154 -11.44 16.45 -13.65
N PHE A 155 -11.62 16.69 -12.34
CA PHE A 155 -10.75 17.54 -11.56
C PHE A 155 -9.31 17.02 -11.53
N ALA A 156 -9.11 15.72 -11.28
CA ALA A 156 -7.78 15.14 -11.17
C ALA A 156 -7.04 15.12 -12.51
N GLY A 157 -7.74 14.84 -13.61
CA GLY A 157 -7.17 14.94 -14.96
C GLY A 157 -6.77 16.36 -15.34
N VAL A 158 -7.59 17.33 -14.96
CA VAL A 158 -7.38 18.75 -15.26
C VAL A 158 -6.30 19.36 -14.37
N CYS A 159 -6.36 19.15 -13.06
CA CYS A 159 -5.54 19.90 -12.10
C CYS A 159 -4.31 19.19 -11.60
N HIS A 160 -4.36 17.88 -11.46
CA HIS A 160 -3.37 17.10 -10.71
C HIS A 160 -2.97 15.86 -11.49
N THR A 161 -2.78 15.98 -12.80
CA THR A 161 -2.57 14.86 -13.72
C THR A 161 -1.43 13.95 -13.25
N ARG A 162 -0.37 14.51 -12.66
CA ARG A 162 0.77 13.73 -12.12
C ARG A 162 0.43 12.95 -10.85
N GLN A 163 -0.30 13.55 -9.91
CA GLN A 163 -0.72 12.88 -8.66
C GLN A 163 -1.89 11.92 -8.89
N PHE A 164 -2.72 12.22 -9.88
CA PHE A 164 -3.77 11.34 -10.39
C PHE A 164 -3.17 10.07 -10.99
N LEU A 165 -2.11 10.19 -11.80
CA LEU A 165 -1.37 9.03 -12.31
C LEU A 165 -0.68 8.24 -11.19
N GLN A 166 -0.37 8.89 -10.06
CA GLN A 166 0.11 8.24 -8.84
C GLN A 166 -1.03 7.68 -7.96
N GLY A 167 -2.28 7.81 -8.40
CA GLY A 167 -3.47 7.21 -7.80
C GLY A 167 -3.96 7.86 -6.51
N SER A 168 -3.68 9.15 -6.31
CA SER A 168 -4.30 9.93 -5.24
C SER A 168 -5.65 10.52 -5.71
N LEU A 169 -6.65 9.65 -5.87
CA LEU A 169 -7.92 10.02 -6.51
C LEU A 169 -8.90 10.78 -5.58
N PHE A 170 -8.71 10.69 -4.27
CA PHE A 170 -9.65 11.22 -3.27
C PHE A 170 -9.13 12.38 -2.42
N LYS A 171 -7.91 12.85 -2.66
CA LYS A 171 -7.39 14.03 -1.95
C LYS A 171 -7.83 15.27 -2.72
N VAL A 172 -9.04 15.75 -2.43
CA VAL A 172 -9.52 17.04 -2.96
C VAL A 172 -8.57 18.12 -2.47
N PRO A 173 -7.77 18.76 -3.34
CA PRO A 173 -6.88 19.82 -2.92
C PRO A 173 -7.71 21.00 -2.46
N SER A 174 -7.28 21.68 -1.40
CA SER A 174 -7.82 23.00 -1.01
C SER A 174 -7.64 24.08 -2.09
N GLU A 175 -6.91 23.75 -3.16
CA GLU A 175 -6.45 24.65 -4.23
C GLU A 175 -7.20 24.45 -5.56
N ALA A 176 -8.44 23.95 -5.53
CA ALA A 176 -9.21 23.73 -6.75
C ALA A 176 -9.42 25.02 -7.60
N GLN A 177 -9.61 26.16 -6.93
CA GLN A 177 -9.81 27.45 -7.60
C GLN A 177 -8.55 27.97 -8.29
N THR A 178 -7.38 27.82 -7.66
CA THR A 178 -6.09 28.27 -8.23
C THR A 178 -5.71 27.46 -9.45
N CYS A 179 -6.05 26.16 -9.48
CA CYS A 179 -5.83 25.33 -10.65
C CYS A 179 -6.58 25.82 -11.90
N ALA A 180 -7.90 26.02 -11.80
CA ALA A 180 -8.70 26.41 -12.97
C ALA A 180 -8.22 27.74 -13.56
N PHE A 181 -7.88 28.69 -12.67
CA PHE A 181 -7.28 29.96 -13.03
C PHE A 181 -5.92 29.78 -13.72
N HIS A 182 -5.06 28.91 -13.19
CA HIS A 182 -3.73 28.64 -13.77
C HIS A 182 -3.81 28.03 -15.17
N ILE A 183 -4.71 27.05 -15.39
CA ILE A 183 -4.89 26.40 -16.70
C ILE A 183 -5.40 27.41 -17.72
N TRP A 184 -6.40 28.21 -17.34
CA TRP A 184 -6.97 29.23 -18.21
C TRP A 184 -5.94 30.30 -18.58
N HIS A 185 -5.17 30.81 -17.61
CA HIS A 185 -4.12 31.79 -17.88
C HIS A 185 -2.99 31.22 -18.73
N THR A 186 -2.55 29.98 -18.46
CA THR A 186 -1.48 29.34 -19.24
C THR A 186 -1.92 29.15 -20.69
N LEU A 187 -3.17 28.72 -20.91
CA LEU A 187 -3.73 28.57 -22.24
C LEU A 187 -3.84 29.93 -22.96
N LEU A 188 -4.40 30.95 -22.30
CA LEU A 188 -4.52 32.30 -22.88
C LEU A 188 -3.16 32.86 -23.26
N ASN A 189 -2.15 32.74 -22.38
CA ASN A 189 -0.79 33.18 -22.67
C ASN A 189 -0.17 32.41 -23.85
N CYS A 190 -0.44 31.11 -23.97
CA CYS A 190 0.00 30.31 -25.12
C CYS A 190 -0.67 30.76 -26.43
N VAL A 191 -1.98 31.01 -26.40
CA VAL A 191 -2.73 31.48 -27.56
C VAL A 191 -2.30 32.89 -27.97
N ASP A 192 -2.06 33.78 -27.01
CA ASP A 192 -1.60 35.14 -27.27
C ASP A 192 -0.19 35.16 -27.86
N LYS A 193 0.71 34.34 -27.31
CA LYS A 193 2.12 34.30 -27.75
C LYS A 193 2.35 33.57 -29.07
N TYR A 194 1.68 32.43 -29.29
CA TYR A 194 1.95 31.54 -30.43
C TYR A 194 0.81 31.54 -31.46
N GLY A 195 -0.33 32.17 -31.18
CA GLY A 195 -1.46 32.24 -32.10
C GLY A 195 -1.91 30.86 -32.59
N ARG A 196 -1.86 30.66 -33.91
CA ARG A 196 -2.24 29.38 -34.55
C ARG A 196 -1.21 28.26 -34.38
N GLU A 197 0.04 28.58 -34.04
CA GLU A 197 1.12 27.59 -33.83
C GLU A 197 1.09 26.98 -32.42
N CYS A 198 0.12 27.40 -31.59
CA CYS A 198 -0.13 26.84 -30.27
C CYS A 198 -0.35 25.31 -30.31
N TYR A 199 -0.99 24.77 -31.35
CA TYR A 199 -1.26 23.33 -31.47
C TYR A 199 0.00 22.47 -31.72
N THR A 200 1.03 23.07 -32.32
CA THR A 200 2.29 22.37 -32.68
C THR A 200 3.38 22.52 -31.61
N THR A 201 3.19 23.42 -30.65
CA THR A 201 4.19 23.73 -29.61
C THR A 201 3.99 22.82 -28.39
N SER A 202 5.04 22.08 -28.00
CA SER A 202 4.99 21.11 -26.88
C SER A 202 4.48 21.70 -25.57
N ASP A 203 4.85 22.95 -25.29
CA ASP A 203 4.49 23.63 -24.04
C ASP A 203 3.00 23.96 -23.96
N CYS A 204 2.34 24.11 -25.11
CA CYS A 204 0.92 24.41 -25.19
C CYS A 204 0.04 23.15 -25.31
N GLN A 205 0.61 22.00 -25.67
CA GLN A 205 -0.14 20.74 -25.82
C GLN A 205 -0.73 20.25 -24.50
N PHE A 206 -0.01 20.46 -23.39
CA PHE A 206 -0.46 20.04 -22.06
C PHE A 206 -1.72 20.79 -21.58
N PRO A 207 -1.77 22.14 -21.52
CA PRO A 207 -2.98 22.85 -21.12
C PRO A 207 -4.14 22.65 -22.12
N LEU A 208 -3.84 22.51 -23.41
CA LEU A 208 -4.86 22.18 -24.41
C LEU A 208 -5.48 20.79 -24.14
N GLY A 209 -4.64 19.79 -23.85
CA GLY A 209 -5.06 18.45 -23.47
C GLY A 209 -5.90 18.44 -22.20
N GLN A 210 -5.58 19.27 -21.20
CA GLN A 210 -6.39 19.44 -19.99
C GLN A 210 -7.78 20.00 -20.30
N VAL A 211 -7.90 21.01 -21.17
CA VAL A 211 -9.21 21.57 -21.56
C VAL A 211 -10.02 20.57 -22.38
N VAL A 212 -9.40 19.87 -23.32
CA VAL A 212 -10.07 18.79 -24.08
C VAL A 212 -10.54 17.69 -23.13
N GLY A 213 -9.70 17.28 -22.18
CA GLY A 213 -10.05 16.32 -21.13
C GLY A 213 -11.23 16.80 -20.27
N ALA A 214 -11.26 18.08 -19.88
CA ALA A 214 -12.37 18.67 -19.14
C ALA A 214 -13.68 18.63 -19.94
N LEU A 215 -13.62 18.96 -21.24
CA LEU A 215 -14.79 18.95 -22.13
C LEU A 215 -15.31 17.52 -22.34
N VAL A 216 -14.41 16.54 -22.51
CA VAL A 216 -14.77 15.12 -22.58
C VAL A 216 -15.39 14.66 -21.26
N GLY A 217 -14.81 15.05 -20.12
CA GLY A 217 -15.38 14.80 -18.79
C GLY A 217 -16.80 15.36 -18.69
N LEU A 218 -17.02 16.62 -19.05
CA LEU A 218 -18.33 17.26 -19.03
C LEU A 218 -19.33 16.56 -19.97
N ALA A 219 -18.89 16.15 -21.16
CA ALA A 219 -19.71 15.37 -22.08
C ALA A 219 -20.08 13.98 -21.51
N LEU A 220 -19.16 13.35 -20.76
CA LEU A 220 -19.44 12.11 -20.03
C LEU A 220 -20.42 12.33 -18.87
N VAL A 221 -20.33 13.44 -18.12
CA VAL A 221 -21.36 13.82 -17.12
C VAL A 221 -22.72 13.95 -17.79
N ALA A 222 -22.76 14.67 -18.92
CA ALA A 222 -23.98 14.89 -19.68
C ALA A 222 -24.54 13.61 -20.28
N ARG A 223 -23.77 12.52 -20.38
CA ARG A 223 -24.19 11.21 -20.90
C ARG A 223 -24.17 10.09 -19.86
N PHE A 224 -23.93 10.43 -18.59
CA PHE A 224 -23.70 9.49 -17.50
C PHE A 224 -24.89 8.54 -17.24
N TYR A 225 -26.11 8.95 -17.61
CA TYR A 225 -27.33 8.14 -17.47
C TYR A 225 -27.42 6.96 -18.44
N LEU A 226 -26.54 6.87 -19.44
CA LEU A 226 -26.45 5.68 -20.27
C LEU A 226 -25.77 4.58 -19.46
N ARG A 227 -26.48 3.46 -19.25
CA ARG A 227 -25.95 2.25 -18.58
C ARG A 227 -24.56 1.85 -19.10
N ARG A 228 -24.30 2.06 -20.40
CA ARG A 228 -23.00 1.85 -21.04
C ARG A 228 -21.89 2.74 -20.46
N VAL A 229 -22.16 4.03 -20.22
CA VAL A 229 -21.19 4.98 -19.64
C VAL A 229 -20.90 4.62 -18.19
N GLN A 230 -21.91 4.17 -17.43
CA GLN A 230 -21.72 3.72 -16.05
C GLN A 230 -20.80 2.49 -15.98
N ILE A 231 -21.00 1.50 -16.87
CA ILE A 231 -20.15 0.31 -16.98
C ILE A 231 -18.72 0.70 -17.35
N VAL A 232 -18.54 1.60 -18.33
CA VAL A 232 -17.21 2.06 -18.75
C VAL A 232 -16.50 2.80 -17.63
N LEU A 233 -17.19 3.69 -16.90
CA LEU A 233 -16.62 4.40 -15.74
C LEU A 233 -16.23 3.44 -14.62
N ALA A 234 -17.07 2.44 -14.32
CA ALA A 234 -16.76 1.41 -13.32
C ALA A 234 -15.56 0.55 -13.74
N ALA A 235 -15.48 0.16 -15.01
CA ALA A 235 -14.35 -0.60 -15.55
C ALA A 235 -13.05 0.22 -15.48
N LEU A 236 -13.07 1.49 -15.89
CA LEU A 236 -11.92 2.39 -15.79
C LEU A 236 -11.48 2.59 -14.33
N PHE A 237 -12.43 2.73 -13.41
CA PHE A 237 -12.15 2.85 -11.99
C PHE A 237 -11.49 1.58 -11.42
N LEU A 238 -12.04 0.40 -11.73
CA LEU A 238 -11.50 -0.88 -11.29
C LEU A 238 -10.13 -1.16 -11.90
N VAL A 239 -9.92 -0.86 -13.17
CA VAL A 239 -8.62 -1.01 -13.83
C VAL A 239 -7.60 -0.06 -13.21
N HIS A 240 -7.96 1.21 -13.01
CA HIS A 240 -7.05 2.18 -12.41
C HIS A 240 -6.64 1.80 -10.98
N HIS A 241 -7.61 1.50 -10.10
CA HIS A 241 -7.31 1.13 -8.72
C HIS A 241 -6.72 -0.27 -8.57
N GLY A 242 -7.13 -1.22 -9.41
CA GLY A 242 -6.56 -2.56 -9.46
C GLY A 242 -5.09 -2.53 -9.88
N LEU A 243 -4.77 -1.79 -10.94
CA LEU A 243 -3.38 -1.56 -11.36
C LEU A 243 -2.59 -0.82 -10.29
N GLN A 244 -3.18 0.18 -9.64
CA GLN A 244 -2.50 0.92 -8.58
C GLN A 244 -2.17 0.02 -7.38
N GLN A 245 -3.15 -0.72 -6.85
CA GLN A 245 -2.91 -1.68 -5.77
C GLN A 245 -1.84 -2.69 -6.18
N TRP A 246 -1.91 -3.19 -7.42
CA TRP A 246 -0.92 -4.13 -7.93
C TRP A 246 0.49 -3.53 -8.01
N THR A 247 0.64 -2.30 -8.49
CA THR A 247 1.95 -1.61 -8.52
C THR A 247 2.51 -1.34 -7.12
N THR A 248 1.67 -0.97 -6.15
CA THR A 248 2.12 -0.79 -4.75
C THR A 248 2.51 -2.11 -4.09
N HIS A 249 1.80 -3.19 -4.39
CA HIS A 249 2.19 -4.51 -3.90
C HIS A 249 3.49 -4.98 -4.56
N LEU A 250 3.65 -4.75 -5.85
CA LEU A 250 4.86 -5.10 -6.59
C LEU A 250 6.06 -4.31 -6.08
N SER A 251 5.92 -3.01 -5.78
CA SER A 251 7.00 -2.21 -5.21
C SER A 251 7.39 -2.67 -3.81
N VAL A 252 6.42 -3.04 -2.97
CA VAL A 252 6.71 -3.65 -1.66
C VAL A 252 7.42 -4.99 -1.82
N ILE A 253 6.98 -5.84 -2.76
CA ILE A 253 7.62 -7.14 -3.02
C ILE A 253 9.05 -6.94 -3.56
N LEU A 254 9.26 -6.00 -4.48
CA LEU A 254 10.58 -5.65 -5.02
C LEU A 254 11.49 -5.04 -3.95
N ASP A 255 10.98 -4.20 -3.05
CA ASP A 255 11.74 -3.67 -1.91
C ASP A 255 12.06 -4.76 -0.89
N THR A 256 11.15 -5.71 -0.65
CA THR A 256 11.45 -6.89 0.20
C THR A 256 12.50 -7.82 -0.42
N ALA A 257 12.55 -7.91 -1.76
CA ALA A 257 13.59 -8.65 -2.47
C ALA A 257 14.93 -7.89 -2.50
N ALA A 258 14.92 -6.57 -2.65
CA ALA A 258 16.10 -5.72 -2.61
C ALA A 258 16.72 -5.65 -1.21
N THR A 259 15.91 -5.61 -0.16
CA THR A 259 16.38 -5.71 1.24
C THR A 259 16.98 -7.08 1.56
N PHE A 260 16.59 -8.14 0.84
CA PHE A 260 17.24 -9.46 0.97
C PHE A 260 18.67 -9.47 0.42
N HIS A 261 18.98 -8.65 -0.59
CA HIS A 261 20.33 -8.48 -1.14
C HIS A 261 21.17 -7.41 -0.40
N ALA A 262 20.55 -6.51 0.36
CA ALA A 262 21.24 -5.56 1.25
C ALA A 262 21.81 -6.22 2.53
N ARG A 263 21.71 -7.55 2.68
CA ARG A 263 22.29 -8.32 3.79
C ARG A 263 23.82 -8.35 3.84
N SER A 264 24.54 -7.55 3.06
CA SER A 264 25.97 -7.30 3.25
C SER A 264 26.26 -6.08 4.13
N ILE A 265 25.25 -5.31 4.53
CA ILE A 265 25.43 -4.11 5.36
C ILE A 265 25.43 -4.53 6.83
N VAL A 266 26.53 -4.24 7.54
CA VAL A 266 26.63 -4.41 8.99
C VAL A 266 25.68 -3.42 9.67
N HIS A 267 24.89 -3.88 10.62
CA HIS A 267 23.96 -3.05 11.39
C HIS A 267 23.97 -3.43 12.86
N ILE A 268 24.15 -2.48 13.77
CA ILE A 268 24.01 -2.72 15.22
C ILE A 268 22.65 -2.20 15.66
N ALA A 269 21.85 -3.08 16.27
CA ALA A 269 20.53 -2.73 16.80
C ALA A 269 20.59 -2.29 18.27
N SER A 270 21.43 -2.93 19.08
CA SER A 270 21.55 -2.60 20.51
C SER A 270 22.88 -3.07 21.12
N ILE A 271 23.17 -2.56 22.31
CA ILE A 271 24.31 -2.99 23.14
C ILE A 271 23.85 -3.32 24.56
N ASP A 272 24.54 -4.29 25.18
CA ASP A 272 24.29 -4.70 26.56
C ASP A 272 25.63 -4.94 27.29
N PRO A 273 25.93 -4.23 28.39
CA PRO A 273 25.08 -3.23 29.05
C PRO A 273 25.06 -1.86 28.33
N THR A 274 24.03 -1.07 28.64
CA THR A 274 23.87 0.30 28.11
C THR A 274 24.71 1.36 28.84
N PHE A 275 25.43 0.96 29.89
CA PHE A 275 26.34 1.81 30.63
C PHE A 275 27.59 1.06 31.09
N ALA A 276 28.65 1.81 31.36
CA ALA A 276 29.90 1.30 31.92
C ALA A 276 30.48 2.28 32.95
N TYR A 277 31.41 1.82 33.79
CA TYR A 277 32.17 2.70 34.67
C TYR A 277 33.51 3.07 34.03
N MET A 278 33.93 4.31 34.27
CA MET A 278 35.23 4.80 33.84
C MET A 278 36.35 3.98 34.47
N ASN A 279 37.39 3.67 33.68
CA ASN A 279 38.57 2.89 34.05
C ASN A 279 38.31 1.44 34.52
N GLU A 280 37.11 0.92 34.30
CA GLU A 280 36.78 -0.48 34.58
C GLU A 280 36.66 -1.27 33.26
N PRO A 281 37.32 -2.44 33.13
CA PRO A 281 37.14 -3.28 31.95
C PRO A 281 35.74 -3.88 31.94
N ILE A 282 35.03 -3.72 30.83
CA ILE A 282 33.66 -4.23 30.66
C ILE A 282 33.56 -5.01 29.36
N HIS A 283 32.79 -6.10 29.37
CA HIS A 283 32.44 -6.84 28.16
C HIS A 283 31.06 -6.38 27.67
N ILE A 284 31.02 -5.82 26.47
CA ILE A 284 29.82 -5.23 25.87
C ILE A 284 29.35 -6.15 24.75
N LEU A 285 28.18 -6.75 24.93
CA LEU A 285 27.51 -7.54 23.91
C LEU A 285 26.92 -6.61 22.85
N LEU A 286 27.11 -6.97 21.58
CA LEU A 286 26.59 -6.22 20.44
C LEU A 286 25.53 -7.07 19.76
N ASP A 287 24.30 -6.57 19.70
CA ASP A 287 23.21 -7.22 18.96
C ASP A 287 22.98 -6.51 17.63
N GLY A 288 22.84 -7.28 16.55
CA GLY A 288 22.80 -6.73 15.21
C GLY A 288 22.83 -7.77 14.09
N HIS A 289 23.01 -7.28 12.87
CA HIS A 289 23.08 -8.08 11.65
C HIS A 289 24.50 -8.09 11.08
N ASN A 290 24.91 -9.25 10.56
CA ASN A 290 26.21 -9.48 9.93
C ASN A 290 27.41 -9.24 10.87
N LEU A 291 27.17 -9.34 12.18
CA LEU A 291 28.21 -9.36 13.20
C LEU A 291 28.90 -10.73 13.22
N HIS A 292 30.22 -10.79 13.15
CA HIS A 292 31.02 -12.02 13.15
C HIS A 292 32.33 -11.85 13.92
N GLU A 293 32.84 -12.95 14.48
CA GLU A 293 34.05 -12.92 15.31
C GLU A 293 35.26 -12.37 14.56
N GLY A 294 36.07 -11.56 15.24
CA GLY A 294 37.25 -10.92 14.67
C GLY A 294 37.02 -9.54 14.04
N MET A 295 35.77 -9.10 13.85
CA MET A 295 35.51 -7.74 13.40
C MET A 295 36.03 -6.70 14.38
N LEU A 296 36.60 -5.61 13.86
CA LEU A 296 37.08 -4.51 14.68
C LEU A 296 35.91 -3.59 15.04
N VAL A 297 35.72 -3.40 16.34
CA VAL A 297 34.74 -2.47 16.90
C VAL A 297 35.51 -1.36 17.58
N GLY A 298 35.18 -0.12 17.26
CA GLY A 298 35.74 1.06 17.90
C GLY A 298 34.65 1.97 18.43
N TRP A 299 35.06 3.03 19.10
CA TRP A 299 34.19 3.92 19.83
C TRP A 299 34.56 5.37 19.55
N VAL A 300 33.57 6.20 19.29
CA VAL A 300 33.75 7.64 19.09
C VAL A 300 33.13 8.38 20.27
N PRO A 301 33.88 9.25 20.98
CA PRO A 301 33.33 10.02 22.09
C PRO A 301 32.34 11.07 21.56
N TYR A 302 31.20 11.19 22.24
CA TYR A 302 30.12 12.03 21.78
C TYR A 302 30.44 13.50 21.95
N TRP A 303 30.92 13.88 23.14
CA TRP A 303 31.20 15.27 23.49
C TRP A 303 32.44 15.83 22.80
N SER A 304 33.38 14.98 22.36
CA SER A 304 34.61 15.43 21.70
C SER A 304 34.45 15.68 20.20
N CYS A 305 33.66 14.86 19.49
CA CYS A 305 33.57 14.93 18.03
C CYS A 305 32.16 14.69 17.48
N SER A 306 31.48 13.62 17.90
CA SER A 306 30.19 13.19 17.33
C SER A 306 29.10 14.28 17.36
N ARG A 307 29.14 15.18 18.36
CA ARG A 307 28.17 16.26 18.52
C ARG A 307 28.22 17.32 17.42
N GLU A 308 29.42 17.64 16.92
CA GLU A 308 29.66 18.77 16.00
C GLU A 308 29.86 18.32 14.56
N ALA A 309 30.22 17.05 14.34
CA ALA A 309 30.46 16.51 13.02
C ALA A 309 29.15 16.36 12.22
N ALA A 310 29.13 16.92 11.00
CA ALA A 310 28.06 16.68 10.05
C ALA A 310 28.03 15.21 9.56
N VAL A 311 29.20 14.56 9.55
CA VAL A 311 29.38 13.15 9.18
C VAL A 311 30.27 12.46 10.20
N LEU A 312 29.77 11.41 10.86
CA LEU A 312 30.52 10.68 11.90
C LEU A 312 31.81 10.01 11.42
N SER A 313 31.93 9.76 10.10
CA SER A 313 33.13 9.15 9.51
C SER A 313 34.38 10.03 9.62
N ASP A 314 34.19 11.33 9.89
CA ASP A 314 35.30 12.29 10.01
C ASP A 314 35.91 12.29 11.42
N CYS A 315 35.22 11.66 12.38
CA CYS A 315 35.70 11.54 13.75
C CYS A 315 36.74 10.42 13.88
N PRO A 316 37.81 10.64 14.66
CA PRO A 316 38.74 9.56 14.98
C PRO A 316 38.02 8.48 15.78
N VAL A 317 38.10 7.24 15.29
CA VAL A 317 37.58 6.07 16.00
C VAL A 317 38.66 5.59 16.97
N ASP A 318 38.37 5.73 18.26
CA ASP A 318 39.27 5.33 19.34
C ASP A 318 38.88 3.95 19.89
N LEU A 319 39.67 3.43 20.84
CA LEU A 319 39.32 2.25 21.63
C LEU A 319 38.95 1.03 20.76
N VAL A 320 39.71 0.79 19.69
CA VAL A 320 39.45 -0.28 18.74
C VAL A 320 39.84 -1.64 19.33
N ALA A 321 38.90 -2.58 19.35
CA ALA A 321 39.10 -3.94 19.83
C ALA A 321 38.34 -4.96 18.96
N PRO A 322 38.88 -6.18 18.80
CA PRO A 322 38.21 -7.22 18.02
C PRO A 322 37.05 -7.84 18.80
N MET A 323 35.95 -8.11 18.09
CA MET A 323 34.77 -8.79 18.64
C MET A 323 35.07 -10.27 18.92
N LYS A 324 34.73 -10.73 20.13
CA LYS A 324 34.88 -12.12 20.60
C LYS A 324 33.61 -12.54 21.35
N HIS A 325 33.09 -13.74 21.07
CA HIS A 325 31.90 -14.27 21.75
C HIS A 325 30.66 -13.37 21.69
N GLY A 326 30.48 -12.64 20.57
CA GLY A 326 29.35 -11.73 20.38
C GLY A 326 29.45 -10.37 21.08
N GLY A 327 30.62 -10.03 21.65
CA GLY A 327 30.85 -8.74 22.27
C GLY A 327 32.28 -8.24 22.16
N VAL A 328 32.55 -7.08 22.72
CA VAL A 328 33.87 -6.44 22.78
C VAL A 328 34.22 -6.12 24.23
N THR A 329 35.44 -6.46 24.65
CA THR A 329 35.94 -6.09 25.98
C THR A 329 36.72 -4.79 25.88
N GLN A 330 36.29 -3.76 26.61
CA GLN A 330 36.84 -2.41 26.51
C GLN A 330 36.95 -1.74 27.89
N THR A 331 37.93 -0.85 28.04
CA THR A 331 38.06 0.07 29.18
C THR A 331 37.95 1.50 28.66
N PHE A 332 37.10 2.31 29.30
CA PHE A 332 36.84 3.69 28.89
C PHE A 332 37.57 4.67 29.83
N PRO A 333 38.45 5.55 29.31
CA PRO A 333 39.32 6.40 30.13
C PRO A 333 38.63 7.63 30.71
N ALA A 334 37.46 8.01 30.17
CA ALA A 334 36.76 9.24 30.54
C ALA A 334 35.24 9.05 30.58
N VAL A 335 34.57 9.85 31.40
CA VAL A 335 33.10 9.96 31.49
C VAL A 335 32.58 10.68 30.25
N ASP A 336 31.97 9.93 29.33
CA ASP A 336 31.40 10.42 28.05
C ASP A 336 30.27 9.47 27.61
N GLU A 337 29.52 9.85 26.57
CA GLU A 337 28.73 8.90 25.78
C GLU A 337 29.58 8.44 24.59
N TYR A 338 29.69 7.14 24.37
CA TYR A 338 30.46 6.62 23.24
C TYR A 338 29.52 6.03 22.19
N THR A 339 29.71 6.43 20.94
CA THR A 339 29.01 5.86 19.78
C THR A 339 29.80 4.67 19.25
N VAL A 340 29.12 3.55 19.00
CA VAL A 340 29.77 2.34 18.48
C VAL A 340 30.02 2.45 16.97
N CYS A 341 31.19 2.01 16.54
CA CYS A 341 31.59 1.95 15.14
C CYS A 341 32.18 0.57 14.80
N VAL A 342 31.88 0.03 13.61
CA VAL A 342 32.39 -1.26 13.14
C VAL A 342 33.14 -1.09 11.83
N ASP A 343 34.26 -1.80 11.68
CA ASP A 343 35.04 -1.77 10.45
C ASP A 343 34.27 -2.43 9.28
N LYS A 344 34.10 -1.68 8.18
CA LYS A 344 33.47 -2.16 6.94
C LYS A 344 34.40 -3.07 6.14
N SER A 345 35.71 -3.04 6.40
CA SER A 345 36.70 -3.76 5.59
C SER A 345 36.53 -5.29 5.67
N ALA A 346 35.98 -5.80 6.77
CA ALA A 346 35.75 -7.23 6.99
C ALA A 346 34.61 -7.83 6.14
N THR A 347 33.77 -6.98 5.52
CA THR A 347 32.63 -7.42 4.67
C THR A 347 32.89 -7.27 3.18
N ALA A 348 34.00 -6.63 2.77
CA ALA A 348 34.36 -6.46 1.37
C ALA A 348 35.10 -7.70 0.82
N PRO A 349 34.76 -8.20 -0.38
CA PRO A 349 35.54 -9.25 -1.03
C PRO A 349 36.98 -8.75 -1.20
N ALA A 350 37.95 -9.61 -0.86
CA ALA A 350 39.38 -9.33 -0.68
C ALA A 350 40.12 -8.64 -1.85
N ALA A 351 39.44 -8.30 -2.94
CA ALA A 351 39.99 -7.73 -4.16
C ALA A 351 39.99 -6.19 -4.21
N LEU A 352 39.41 -5.47 -3.24
CA LEU A 352 39.32 -3.99 -3.27
C LEU A 352 39.71 -3.29 -1.94
N SER A 353 40.41 -3.96 -1.03
CA SER A 353 40.78 -3.37 0.26
C SER A 353 41.80 -2.23 0.10
N SER A 354 41.30 -1.00 0.19
CA SER A 354 42.10 0.15 0.63
C SER A 354 42.70 -0.18 2.01
N PRO A 355 44.00 0.13 2.26
CA PRO A 355 44.68 -0.21 3.51
C PRO A 355 44.18 0.59 4.73
N THR A 356 43.29 1.56 4.55
CA THR A 356 42.72 2.34 5.65
C THR A 356 41.40 1.73 6.10
N PRO A 357 41.26 1.33 7.39
CA PRO A 357 40.00 0.79 7.91
C PRO A 357 38.91 1.86 7.82
N SER A 358 37.85 1.56 7.09
CA SER A 358 36.70 2.45 6.95
C SER A 358 35.62 2.01 7.92
N PHE A 359 35.33 2.82 8.93
CA PHE A 359 34.33 2.46 9.94
C PHE A 359 32.91 2.90 9.53
N ALA A 360 31.91 2.12 9.95
CA ALA A 360 30.49 2.48 9.97
C ALA A 360 30.09 2.77 11.42
N CYS A 361 29.58 3.96 11.72
CA CYS A 361 29.16 4.34 13.06
C CYS A 361 27.64 4.40 13.17
N PHE A 362 27.12 4.05 14.35
CA PHE A 362 25.68 3.88 14.64
C PHE A 362 25.24 4.89 15.72
N PRO A 363 24.92 6.15 15.36
CA PRO A 363 24.67 7.24 16.32
C PRO A 363 23.47 7.00 17.24
N GLU A 364 22.55 6.13 16.83
CA GLU A 364 21.40 5.66 17.60
C GLU A 364 21.77 4.69 18.73
N VAL A 365 22.95 4.07 18.67
CA VAL A 365 23.43 3.12 19.67
C VAL A 365 24.59 3.71 20.46
N ARG A 366 24.35 4.04 21.74
CA ARG A 366 25.31 4.74 22.59
C ARG A 366 25.53 4.03 23.93
N LEU A 367 26.78 4.00 24.37
CA LEU A 367 27.19 3.54 25.70
C LEU A 367 27.41 4.74 26.62
N LYS A 368 26.77 4.75 27.79
CA LYS A 368 26.98 5.80 28.80
C LYS A 368 28.07 5.42 29.78
N VAL A 369 29.20 6.12 29.76
CA VAL A 369 30.29 5.89 30.73
C VAL A 369 30.10 6.84 31.91
N LYS A 370 30.13 6.30 33.12
CA LYS A 370 29.88 7.04 34.36
C LYS A 370 31.04 6.93 35.33
N HIS A 371 31.15 7.88 36.25
CA HIS A 371 32.04 7.75 37.39
C HIS A 371 31.45 6.74 38.39
N ALA A 372 32.27 5.88 39.00
CA ALA A 372 31.80 4.93 40.03
C ALA A 372 31.10 5.59 41.23
N GLN A 373 31.43 6.87 41.49
CA GLN A 373 30.88 7.67 42.59
C GLN A 373 29.49 8.27 42.25
N SER A 374 29.08 8.22 40.99
CA SER A 374 27.79 8.77 40.53
C SER A 374 26.60 7.83 40.78
N ASN A 375 26.82 6.72 41.50
CA ASN A 375 25.76 5.81 41.88
C ASN A 375 24.86 6.45 42.96
N PRO A 376 23.54 6.50 42.74
CA PRO A 376 22.61 6.94 43.77
C PRO A 376 22.82 6.16 45.07
N GLY A 377 23.08 6.85 46.18
CA GLY A 377 23.37 6.24 47.49
C GLY A 377 24.85 5.99 47.80
N TRP A 378 25.78 6.25 46.88
CA TRP A 378 27.22 6.07 47.14
C TRP A 378 27.71 6.87 48.35
N SER A 379 27.18 8.09 48.54
CA SER A 379 27.52 8.96 49.67
C SER A 379 27.07 8.43 51.04
N LEU A 380 26.14 7.47 51.09
CA LEU A 380 25.63 6.89 52.35
C LEU A 380 26.50 5.75 52.88
N HIS A 381 27.39 5.18 52.06
CA HIS A 381 28.23 4.04 52.44
C HIS A 381 29.66 4.42 52.84
N HIS A 382 30.02 5.70 52.75
CA HIS A 382 31.36 6.22 53.07
C HIS A 382 31.35 7.33 54.14
N GLN A 383 30.29 7.41 54.96
CA GLN A 383 30.29 8.11 56.25
C GLN A 383 30.56 7.10 57.36
#